data_AF-A0A9P6DNF3-F1
#
_entry.id   AF-A0A9P6DNF3-F1
#
_cell.length_a   1.000
_cell.length_b   1.000
_cell.length_c   1.000
_cell.angle_alpha   90.00
_cell.angle_beta   90.00
_cell.angle_gamma   90.00
#
_symmetry.space_group_name_H-M   'P 1'
#
loop_
_entity.id
_entity.type
_entity.pdbx_description
1 polymer ?
#
loop_
_entity_poly.entity_id
_entity_poly.type
_entity_poly.pdbx_seq_one_letter_code
_entity_poly.pdbx_strand_id
1 'polypeptide(L)'
;MVLRAYGTKATAITDKKGWIEASQWVSAAWNRGDSYASRLWKWCHTYMNIYGTWKSSILLTDEDLRDEIQTHLHGIRPYIAAMDIVQFLSTPEMKTQLSNKPISLHTAQHWLCIMGYHWQKEWKGQYSNGHKREDVTQYHQSVFLPTMAEYTKSMQKWDDEGNEEVPMLPPEKWTIVWFHDESIFYAHDRHKVRWVHNSKSAKPYAKGDGASLMVADFPGKNHDGYFSNEEVLQQATWAMDVLCQKHPNERHVFDALSALHMPRNPKHWGITVPARDPTGKTLHLPNSKPHTEIKCMADTTFNGRQQTLYFLDDHPMHPGKFKGMAQILKERGHLNVNSLRVQCLNFSCWSIANNSCCCRNILFCSDDFINILCLLITHCQARGFNVLFLPKFHCKLNFIEQVWGYAKWEYREAPPSSRIEDVEKNSKAALDMVSILSMQWFSNQSPQYMDGYQRGLDGQEAAWATRKYHRHCQMPADATWEMIREWMASKSAQ
;
A
#
# COMPACT_ATOMS: atom_id res chain seq x y z
N MET A 1 10.93 -59.60 -12.29
CA MET A 1 9.53 -59.49 -12.76
C MET A 1 9.37 -60.44 -13.97
N VAL A 2 8.37 -61.32 -14.01
CA VAL A 2 8.26 -62.35 -15.06
C VAL A 2 7.28 -61.92 -16.16
N LEU A 3 7.77 -61.74 -17.39
CA LEU A 3 6.91 -61.57 -18.57
C LEU A 3 6.38 -62.94 -19.00
N ARG A 4 5.06 -63.15 -18.93
CA ARG A 4 4.38 -64.32 -19.51
C ARG A 4 3.49 -63.87 -20.67
N ALA A 5 3.73 -64.43 -21.86
CA ALA A 5 2.78 -64.41 -22.97
C ALA A 5 2.06 -65.77 -23.02
N TYR A 6 0.73 -65.75 -23.11
CA TYR A 6 -0.08 -66.97 -23.17
C TYR A 6 -0.02 -67.55 -24.59
N GLY A 7 0.90 -68.50 -24.78
CA GLY A 7 1.07 -69.25 -26.02
C GLY A 7 2.54 -69.59 -26.21
N THR A 8 2.94 -70.80 -25.80
CA THR A 8 4.32 -71.34 -25.73
C THR A 8 5.25 -70.71 -24.66
N LYS A 9 5.76 -71.56 -23.75
CA LYS A 9 6.52 -71.20 -22.55
C LYS A 9 7.92 -70.72 -22.90
N ALA A 10 8.10 -69.41 -23.09
CA ALA A 10 9.39 -68.76 -22.99
C ALA A 10 9.37 -67.80 -21.80
N THR A 11 10.13 -68.11 -20.75
CA THR A 11 10.27 -67.27 -19.54
C THR A 11 11.70 -66.74 -19.47
N ALA A 12 11.86 -65.43 -19.61
CA ALA A 12 13.12 -64.75 -19.34
C ALA A 12 13.13 -64.24 -17.88
N ILE A 13 14.17 -64.57 -17.12
CA ILE A 13 14.38 -64.05 -15.76
C ILE A 13 15.23 -62.78 -15.89
N THR A 14 14.64 -61.64 -15.48
CA THR A 14 15.19 -60.29 -15.69
C THR A 14 16.35 -59.92 -14.77
N ASP A 15 16.66 -60.72 -13.75
CA ASP A 15 17.58 -60.29 -12.68
C ASP A 15 19.05 -60.15 -13.11
N LYS A 16 19.41 -60.50 -14.36
CA LYS A 16 20.78 -60.32 -14.88
C LYS A 16 20.90 -59.69 -16.27
N LYS A 17 19.82 -59.29 -16.94
CA LYS A 17 19.89 -58.69 -18.29
C LYS A 17 18.99 -57.47 -18.41
N GLY A 18 19.50 -56.41 -19.05
CA GLY A 18 18.77 -55.16 -19.25
C GLY A 18 17.53 -55.32 -20.14
N TRP A 19 16.55 -54.43 -20.00
CA TRP A 19 15.26 -54.50 -20.71
C TRP A 19 15.36 -54.59 -22.24
N ILE A 20 16.42 -54.01 -22.82
CA ILE A 20 16.70 -54.08 -24.26
C ILE A 20 17.05 -55.51 -24.66
N GLU A 21 17.99 -56.16 -23.95
CA GLU A 21 18.38 -57.54 -24.22
C GLU A 21 17.23 -58.53 -23.98
N ALA A 22 16.39 -58.29 -22.97
CA ALA A 22 15.22 -59.11 -22.72
C ALA A 22 14.20 -59.02 -23.87
N SER A 23 13.97 -57.82 -24.42
CA SER A 23 13.06 -57.62 -25.55
C SER A 23 13.57 -58.24 -26.86
N GLN A 24 14.89 -58.18 -27.08
CA GLN A 24 15.55 -58.83 -28.23
C GLN A 24 15.47 -60.36 -28.13
N TRP A 25 15.67 -60.91 -26.92
CA TRP A 25 15.57 -62.35 -26.69
C TRP A 25 14.14 -62.88 -26.93
N VAL A 26 13.11 -62.17 -26.43
CA VAL A 26 11.71 -62.54 -26.67
C VAL A 26 11.34 -62.44 -28.16
N SER A 27 11.84 -61.41 -28.85
CA SER A 27 11.62 -61.26 -30.30
C SER A 27 12.27 -62.41 -31.10
N ALA A 28 13.50 -62.78 -30.76
CA ALA A 28 14.21 -63.90 -31.38
C ALA A 28 13.51 -65.24 -31.12
N ALA A 29 13.02 -65.47 -29.90
CA ALA A 29 12.26 -66.68 -29.55
C ALA A 29 10.95 -66.83 -30.36
N TRP A 30 10.42 -65.73 -30.90
CA TRP A 30 9.21 -65.70 -31.73
C TRP A 30 9.53 -65.57 -33.23
N ASN A 31 10.79 -65.73 -33.65
CA ASN A 31 11.27 -65.52 -35.02
C ASN A 31 10.87 -64.16 -35.61
N ARG A 32 10.89 -63.11 -34.78
CA ARG A 32 10.63 -61.72 -35.18
C ARG A 32 11.93 -60.91 -35.14
N GLY A 33 12.11 -60.01 -36.10
CA GLY A 33 13.30 -59.14 -36.18
C GLY A 33 13.28 -57.95 -35.21
N ASP A 34 14.37 -57.17 -35.20
CA ASP A 34 14.65 -56.11 -34.20
C ASP A 34 13.60 -55.00 -34.10
N SER A 35 12.82 -54.79 -35.17
CA SER A 35 11.70 -53.84 -35.17
C SER A 35 10.58 -54.27 -34.21
N TYR A 36 10.37 -55.58 -34.05
CA TYR A 36 9.41 -56.14 -33.10
C TYR A 36 9.93 -56.06 -31.66
N ALA A 37 11.21 -56.36 -31.43
CA ALA A 37 11.87 -56.14 -30.13
C ALA A 37 11.71 -54.68 -29.65
N SER A 38 11.95 -53.72 -30.55
CA SER A 38 11.80 -52.30 -30.27
C SER A 38 10.35 -51.90 -29.93
N ARG A 39 9.36 -52.50 -30.60
CA ARG A 39 7.94 -52.29 -30.27
C ARG A 39 7.56 -52.93 -28.94
N LEU A 40 8.07 -54.12 -28.63
CA LEU A 40 7.82 -54.81 -27.37
C LEU A 40 8.38 -54.01 -26.19
N TRP A 41 9.60 -53.47 -26.34
CA TRP A 41 10.20 -52.55 -25.38
C TRP A 41 9.36 -51.29 -25.18
N LYS A 42 8.93 -50.64 -26.28
CA LYS A 42 8.03 -49.47 -26.21
C LYS A 42 6.72 -49.80 -25.51
N TRP A 43 6.06 -50.90 -25.85
CA TRP A 43 4.79 -51.30 -25.23
C TRP A 43 4.93 -51.63 -23.75
N CYS A 44 6.01 -52.31 -23.34
CA CYS A 44 6.27 -52.55 -21.92
C CYS A 44 6.53 -51.23 -21.17
N HIS A 45 7.29 -50.30 -21.75
CA HIS A 45 7.51 -48.97 -21.17
C HIS A 45 6.21 -48.14 -21.10
N THR A 46 5.35 -48.23 -22.11
CA THR A 46 4.05 -47.55 -22.11
C THR A 46 3.11 -48.18 -21.08
N TYR A 47 3.06 -49.51 -20.99
CA TYR A 47 2.22 -50.24 -20.03
C TYR A 47 2.65 -49.99 -18.58
N MET A 48 3.95 -49.95 -18.31
CA MET A 48 4.50 -49.55 -17.00
C MET A 48 4.15 -48.10 -16.64
N ASN A 49 4.08 -47.20 -17.63
CA ASN A 49 3.64 -45.80 -17.41
C ASN A 49 2.15 -45.67 -17.07
N ILE A 50 1.30 -46.66 -17.39
CA ILE A 50 -0.14 -46.63 -17.07
C ILE A 50 -0.39 -46.97 -15.59
N TYR A 51 0.55 -47.65 -14.91
CA TYR A 51 0.38 -48.14 -13.53
C TYR A 51 1.41 -47.62 -12.51
N GLY A 52 2.37 -46.74 -12.85
CA GLY A 52 3.30 -46.18 -11.84
C GLY A 52 4.46 -45.31 -12.35
N THR A 53 4.27 -43.99 -12.27
CA THR A 53 5.20 -42.97 -11.74
C THR A 53 6.72 -43.11 -11.99
N TRP A 54 7.19 -42.69 -13.18
CA TRP A 54 8.60 -42.30 -13.38
C TRP A 54 8.78 -40.82 -13.75
N LYS A 55 7.71 -40.03 -13.73
CA LYS A 55 7.74 -38.58 -14.01
C LYS A 55 7.03 -37.69 -12.97
N SER A 56 6.33 -38.27 -12.01
CA SER A 56 5.76 -37.51 -10.88
C SER A 56 6.78 -37.49 -9.75
N SER A 57 7.09 -36.30 -9.24
CA SER A 57 7.89 -36.13 -8.02
C SER A 57 7.32 -36.99 -6.88
N ILE A 58 8.17 -37.63 -6.06
CA ILE A 58 7.73 -38.36 -4.84
C ILE A 58 6.83 -37.52 -3.95
N LEU A 59 7.05 -36.19 -3.98
CA LEU A 59 6.29 -35.19 -3.27
C LEU A 59 4.82 -35.04 -3.76
N LEU A 60 4.49 -35.56 -4.95
CA LEU A 60 3.12 -35.65 -5.48
C LEU A 60 2.39 -36.91 -5.01
N THR A 61 3.12 -37.92 -4.54
CA THR A 61 2.57 -39.22 -4.14
C THR A 61 2.62 -39.47 -2.64
N ASP A 62 3.48 -38.76 -1.91
CA ASP A 62 3.68 -38.88 -0.46
C ASP A 62 3.25 -37.56 0.22
N GLU A 63 2.04 -37.56 0.79
CA GLU A 63 1.45 -36.40 1.45
C GLU A 63 2.09 -36.13 2.82
N ASP A 64 2.45 -37.18 3.57
CA ASP A 64 3.10 -37.06 4.88
C ASP A 64 4.46 -36.36 4.76
N LEU A 65 5.27 -36.74 3.75
CA LEU A 65 6.55 -36.09 3.47
C LEU A 65 6.36 -34.62 3.07
N ARG A 66 5.31 -34.31 2.31
CA ARG A 66 5.01 -32.94 1.90
C ARG A 66 4.67 -32.09 3.13
N ASP A 67 3.83 -32.58 4.01
CA ASP A 67 3.38 -31.86 5.22
C ASP A 67 4.52 -31.66 6.22
N GLU A 68 5.42 -32.64 6.35
CA GLU A 68 6.60 -32.54 7.20
C GLU A 68 7.61 -31.48 6.69
N ILE A 69 7.86 -31.45 5.37
CA ILE A 69 8.67 -30.40 4.73
C ILE A 69 8.00 -29.03 4.90
N GLN A 70 6.68 -28.93 4.68
CA GLN A 70 5.96 -27.66 4.87
C GLN A 70 6.02 -27.17 6.32
N THR A 71 5.91 -28.07 7.30
CA THR A 71 6.01 -27.73 8.72
C THR A 71 7.41 -27.20 9.06
N HIS A 72 8.46 -27.82 8.54
CA HIS A 72 9.83 -27.34 8.70
C HIS A 72 10.03 -25.94 8.10
N LEU A 73 9.54 -25.73 6.87
CA LEU A 73 9.62 -24.43 6.19
C LEU A 73 8.82 -23.33 6.92
N HIS A 74 7.69 -23.67 7.55
CA HIS A 74 6.94 -22.74 8.38
C HIS A 74 7.75 -22.22 9.58
N GLY A 75 8.63 -23.04 10.16
CA GLY A 75 9.51 -22.65 11.27
C GLY A 75 10.65 -21.71 10.89
N ILE A 76 11.03 -21.65 9.61
CA ILE A 76 12.18 -20.87 9.10
C ILE A 76 11.80 -19.43 8.70
N ARG A 77 10.50 -19.16 8.48
CA ARG A 77 9.96 -17.89 7.95
C ARG A 77 10.68 -16.63 8.48
N PRO A 78 10.87 -15.58 7.65
CA PRO A 78 10.26 -15.35 6.33
C PRO A 78 11.16 -15.66 5.11
N TYR A 79 12.44 -15.97 5.31
CA TYR A 79 13.42 -16.09 4.22
C TYR A 79 13.80 -17.54 3.96
N ILE A 80 12.93 -18.25 3.24
CA ILE A 80 13.16 -19.66 2.87
C ILE A 80 14.04 -19.74 1.62
N ALA A 81 15.06 -20.59 1.66
CA ALA A 81 15.89 -20.98 0.54
C ALA A 81 15.65 -22.45 0.17
N ALA A 82 15.84 -22.80 -1.10
CA ALA A 82 15.79 -24.21 -1.55
C ALA A 82 16.83 -25.09 -0.84
N MET A 83 17.91 -24.49 -0.33
CA MET A 83 18.92 -25.20 0.46
C MET A 83 18.38 -25.69 1.81
N ASP A 84 17.37 -25.03 2.38
CA ASP A 84 16.78 -25.41 3.66
C ASP A 84 16.11 -26.79 3.56
N ILE A 85 15.47 -27.09 2.44
CA ILE A 85 14.91 -28.42 2.15
C ILE A 85 16.03 -29.46 2.02
N VAL A 86 17.12 -29.13 1.32
CA VAL A 86 18.26 -30.04 1.15
C VAL A 86 18.90 -30.38 2.51
N GLN A 87 19.03 -29.38 3.40
CA GLN A 87 19.58 -29.56 4.74
C GLN A 87 18.62 -30.35 5.63
N PHE A 88 17.33 -30.05 5.60
CA PHE A 88 16.29 -30.76 6.34
C PHE A 88 16.26 -32.25 6.01
N LEU A 89 16.23 -32.60 4.72
CA LEU A 89 16.19 -33.99 4.28
C LEU A 89 17.54 -34.70 4.45
N SER A 90 18.59 -33.95 4.80
CA SER A 90 19.91 -34.49 5.12
C SER A 90 20.09 -34.79 6.61
N THR A 91 19.09 -34.52 7.46
CA THR A 91 19.13 -34.87 8.88
C THR A 91 19.14 -36.40 9.07
N PRO A 92 19.77 -36.92 10.13
CA PRO A 92 19.79 -38.35 10.41
C PRO A 92 18.39 -38.98 10.44
N GLU A 93 17.41 -38.27 11.00
CA GLU A 93 16.02 -38.70 11.12
C GLU A 93 15.38 -38.88 9.73
N MET A 94 15.48 -37.87 8.86
CA MET A 94 14.91 -37.92 7.51
C MET A 94 15.64 -38.89 6.59
N LYS A 95 16.97 -39.07 6.77
CA LYS A 95 17.75 -40.08 6.05
C LYS A 95 17.43 -41.52 6.42
N THR A 96 16.84 -41.77 7.59
CA THR A 96 16.35 -43.12 7.92
C THR A 96 15.02 -43.44 7.25
N GLN A 97 14.22 -42.41 6.98
CA GLN A 97 12.89 -42.52 6.36
C GLN A 97 12.96 -42.45 4.82
N LEU A 98 13.93 -41.72 4.27
CA LEU A 98 14.17 -41.57 2.83
C LEU A 98 15.51 -42.19 2.42
N SER A 99 15.64 -42.55 1.14
CA SER A 99 16.88 -43.13 0.62
C SER A 99 18.14 -42.32 0.95
N ASN A 100 19.26 -42.99 1.23
CA ASN A 100 20.54 -42.43 1.71
C ASN A 100 21.22 -41.32 0.87
N LYS A 101 20.65 -40.91 -0.27
CA LYS A 101 21.23 -39.89 -1.15
C LYS A 101 20.53 -38.55 -0.93
N PRO A 102 21.27 -37.45 -0.67
CA PRO A 102 20.68 -36.13 -0.57
C PRO A 102 20.06 -35.72 -1.90
N ILE A 103 18.92 -35.05 -1.85
CA ILE A 103 18.30 -34.48 -3.05
C ILE A 103 19.16 -33.35 -3.61
N SER A 104 19.08 -33.13 -4.92
CA SER A 104 19.77 -32.01 -5.54
C SER A 104 19.08 -30.68 -5.24
N LEU A 105 19.82 -29.57 -5.30
CA LEU A 105 19.25 -28.22 -5.20
C LEU A 105 18.15 -27.98 -6.24
N HIS A 106 18.31 -28.52 -7.45
CA HIS A 106 17.32 -28.42 -8.52
C HIS A 106 16.02 -29.16 -8.16
N THR A 107 16.14 -30.33 -7.53
CA THR A 107 15.00 -31.09 -7.01
C THR A 107 14.27 -30.30 -5.91
N ALA A 108 15.02 -29.69 -4.98
CA ALA A 108 14.44 -28.86 -3.93
C ALA A 108 13.72 -27.62 -4.48
N GLN A 109 14.28 -26.96 -5.50
CA GLN A 109 13.62 -25.85 -6.21
C GLN A 109 12.32 -26.30 -6.89
N HIS A 110 12.35 -27.46 -7.55
CA HIS A 110 11.16 -28.03 -8.17
C HIS A 110 10.08 -28.39 -7.13
N TRP A 111 10.48 -28.87 -5.96
CA TRP A 111 9.59 -29.20 -4.85
C TRP A 111 8.92 -27.96 -4.26
N LEU A 112 9.65 -26.86 -4.11
CA LEU A 112 9.07 -25.56 -3.74
C LEU A 112 7.94 -25.15 -4.71
N CYS A 113 8.18 -25.27 -6.02
CA CYS A 113 7.16 -24.97 -7.03
C CYS A 113 5.92 -25.87 -6.91
N ILE A 114 6.11 -27.18 -6.67
CA ILE A 114 5.00 -28.13 -6.46
C ILE A 114 4.18 -27.78 -5.22
N MET A 115 4.83 -27.34 -4.14
CA MET A 115 4.18 -26.89 -2.90
C MET A 115 3.59 -25.47 -2.99
N GLY A 116 3.56 -24.86 -4.18
CA GLY A 116 2.98 -23.53 -4.39
C GLY A 116 3.89 -22.35 -4.04
N TYR A 117 5.16 -22.58 -3.69
CA TYR A 117 6.13 -21.51 -3.48
C TYR A 117 6.66 -21.02 -4.83
N HIS A 118 6.53 -19.72 -5.06
CA HIS A 118 6.99 -19.08 -6.29
C HIS A 118 8.05 -18.03 -5.96
N TRP A 119 9.13 -18.00 -6.74
CA TRP A 119 10.09 -16.90 -6.64
C TRP A 119 9.45 -15.63 -7.19
N GLN A 120 8.96 -14.78 -6.28
CA GLN A 120 8.36 -13.50 -6.60
C GLN A 120 9.02 -12.42 -5.76
N LYS A 121 9.01 -11.20 -6.27
CA LYS A 121 9.30 -10.03 -5.43
C LYS A 121 8.19 -9.94 -4.39
N GLU A 122 8.53 -9.71 -3.12
CA GLU A 122 7.53 -9.45 -2.07
C GLU A 122 6.51 -8.43 -2.58
N TRP A 123 5.24 -8.81 -2.48
CA TRP A 123 4.13 -7.89 -2.70
C TRP A 123 4.23 -6.83 -1.63
N LYS A 124 4.52 -5.59 -2.02
CA LYS A 124 4.42 -4.47 -1.08
C LYS A 124 2.93 -4.34 -0.74
N GLY A 125 2.56 -4.87 0.42
CA GLY A 125 1.23 -4.70 0.98
C GLY A 125 0.97 -3.25 1.40
N GLN A 126 -0.22 -3.02 1.93
CA GLN A 126 -0.63 -1.77 2.53
C GLN A 126 0.39 -1.29 3.58
N TYR A 127 0.69 0.01 3.62
CA TYR A 127 1.54 0.58 4.67
C TYR A 127 0.91 0.29 6.04
N SER A 128 1.50 -0.66 6.77
CA SER A 128 1.03 -1.07 8.10
C SER A 128 1.37 -0.06 9.18
N ASN A 129 2.36 0.79 8.93
CA ASN A 129 2.90 1.68 9.94
C ASN A 129 1.97 2.88 10.15
N GLY A 130 1.24 2.87 11.27
CA GLY A 130 0.40 3.99 11.70
C GLY A 130 -1.12 3.80 11.57
N HIS A 131 -1.59 2.76 10.85
CA HIS A 131 -3.02 2.46 10.66
C HIS A 131 -3.74 2.19 12.00
N LYS A 132 -3.05 1.54 12.94
CA LYS A 132 -3.55 1.22 14.29
C LYS A 132 -3.21 2.27 15.36
N ARG A 133 -2.76 3.46 14.98
CA ARG A 133 -2.51 4.51 15.97
C ARG A 133 -3.82 4.97 16.56
N GLU A 134 -3.89 5.03 17.89
CA GLU A 134 -5.12 5.36 18.61
C GLU A 134 -5.75 6.68 18.14
N ASP A 135 -4.96 7.74 17.92
CA ASP A 135 -5.45 9.03 17.44
C ASP A 135 -6.05 8.95 16.02
N VAL A 136 -5.42 8.18 15.14
CA VAL A 136 -5.88 7.95 13.77
C VAL A 136 -7.14 7.09 13.76
N THR A 137 -7.15 6.00 14.55
CA THR A 137 -8.28 5.07 14.66
C THR A 137 -9.49 5.76 15.29
N GLN A 138 -9.28 6.58 16.33
CA GLN A 138 -10.34 7.36 16.96
C GLN A 138 -10.97 8.33 15.95
N TYR A 139 -10.18 9.18 15.29
CA TYR A 139 -10.70 10.11 14.29
C TYR A 139 -11.40 9.38 13.13
N HIS A 140 -10.82 8.27 12.65
CA HIS A 140 -11.39 7.44 11.61
C HIS A 140 -12.77 6.91 12.00
N GLN A 141 -12.92 6.35 13.21
CA GLN A 141 -14.16 5.72 13.66
C GLN A 141 -15.21 6.71 14.17
N SER A 142 -14.82 7.76 14.89
CA SER A 142 -15.77 8.68 15.54
C SER A 142 -16.15 9.89 14.69
N VAL A 143 -15.31 10.29 13.73
CA VAL A 143 -15.53 11.50 12.92
C VAL A 143 -15.65 11.15 11.45
N PHE A 144 -14.62 10.55 10.85
CA PHE A 144 -14.53 10.40 9.40
C PHE A 144 -15.60 9.45 8.84
N LEU A 145 -15.67 8.21 9.33
CA LEU A 145 -16.60 7.22 8.81
C LEU A 145 -18.08 7.62 9.01
N PRO A 146 -18.53 8.12 10.18
CA PRO A 146 -19.90 8.59 10.34
C PRO A 146 -20.23 9.78 9.43
N THR A 147 -19.31 10.74 9.29
CA THR A 147 -19.51 11.92 8.44
C THR A 147 -19.60 11.54 6.96
N MET A 148 -18.72 10.66 6.47
CA MET A 148 -18.79 10.16 5.11
C MET A 148 -20.06 9.36 4.85
N ALA A 149 -20.50 8.52 5.80
CA ALA A 149 -21.76 7.79 5.64
C ALA A 149 -22.96 8.74 5.50
N GLU A 150 -22.99 9.85 6.25
CA GLU A 150 -24.02 10.87 6.07
C GLU A 150 -23.96 11.50 4.67
N TYR A 151 -22.77 11.84 4.18
CA TYR A 151 -22.60 12.40 2.84
C TYR A 151 -23.02 11.42 1.74
N THR A 152 -22.64 10.15 1.85
CA THR A 152 -22.95 9.12 0.83
C THR A 152 -24.44 8.89 0.61
N LYS A 153 -25.32 9.28 1.56
CA LYS A 153 -26.79 9.24 1.38
C LYS A 153 -27.28 10.19 0.29
N SER A 154 -26.52 11.25 0.02
CA SER A 154 -26.86 12.31 -0.94
C SER A 154 -25.75 12.53 -1.96
N MET A 155 -24.83 11.57 -2.12
CA MET A 155 -23.85 11.56 -3.20
C MET A 155 -24.42 10.79 -4.40
N GLN A 156 -24.06 11.24 -5.60
CA GLN A 156 -24.39 10.53 -6.82
C GLN A 156 -23.69 9.16 -6.83
N LYS A 157 -24.34 8.20 -7.47
CA LYS A 157 -23.84 6.86 -7.72
C LYS A 157 -23.95 6.57 -9.21
N TRP A 158 -23.08 5.71 -9.69
CA TRP A 158 -23.05 5.31 -11.09
C TRP A 158 -23.09 3.80 -11.22
N ASP A 159 -23.74 3.29 -12.25
CA ASP A 159 -23.74 1.86 -12.57
C ASP A 159 -22.42 1.44 -13.26
N ASP A 160 -22.32 0.15 -13.60
CA ASP A 160 -21.14 -0.42 -14.27
C ASP A 160 -20.92 0.17 -15.68
N GLU A 161 -21.94 0.78 -16.29
CA GLU A 161 -21.89 1.40 -17.62
C GLU A 161 -21.60 2.91 -17.55
N GLY A 162 -21.56 3.49 -16.35
CA GLY A 162 -21.31 4.91 -16.11
C GLY A 162 -22.57 5.77 -16.11
N ASN A 163 -23.76 5.16 -16.15
CA ASN A 163 -25.02 5.88 -16.03
C ASN A 163 -25.28 6.23 -14.56
N GLU A 164 -25.87 7.40 -14.32
CA GLU A 164 -26.23 7.83 -12.96
C GLU A 164 -27.38 6.99 -12.39
N GLU A 165 -27.18 6.38 -11.23
CA GLU A 165 -28.21 5.69 -10.47
C GLU A 165 -29.07 6.72 -9.73
N VAL A 166 -30.25 7.01 -10.25
CA VAL A 166 -31.19 7.92 -9.59
C VAL A 166 -31.88 7.18 -8.44
N PRO A 167 -31.73 7.62 -7.18
CA PRO A 167 -32.40 7.00 -6.04
C PRO A 167 -33.92 7.22 -6.13
N MET A 168 -34.69 6.28 -5.57
CA MET A 168 -36.16 6.37 -5.53
C MET A 168 -36.67 7.64 -4.85
N LEU A 169 -35.91 8.17 -3.90
CA LEU A 169 -36.17 9.43 -3.21
C LEU A 169 -34.91 10.30 -3.33
N PRO A 170 -34.86 11.24 -4.29
CA PRO A 170 -33.72 12.14 -4.44
C PRO A 170 -33.60 13.06 -3.23
N PRO A 171 -32.37 13.37 -2.80
CA PRO A 171 -32.14 14.30 -1.70
C PRO A 171 -32.57 15.72 -2.11
N GLU A 172 -32.93 16.54 -1.12
CA GLU A 172 -33.19 17.97 -1.32
C GLU A 172 -31.94 18.70 -1.86
N LYS A 173 -30.74 18.24 -1.46
CA LYS A 173 -29.45 18.77 -1.88
C LYS A 173 -28.46 17.64 -2.15
N TRP A 174 -27.87 17.60 -3.35
CA TRP A 174 -26.76 16.70 -3.63
C TRP A 174 -25.49 17.15 -2.92
N THR A 175 -24.71 16.18 -2.41
CA THR A 175 -23.40 16.42 -1.80
C THR A 175 -22.31 16.05 -2.78
N ILE A 176 -21.43 17.01 -3.09
CA ILE A 176 -20.19 16.77 -3.82
C ILE A 176 -19.01 16.88 -2.86
N VAL A 177 -18.25 15.80 -2.76
CA VAL A 177 -17.00 15.74 -2.00
C VAL A 177 -15.84 15.95 -2.95
N TRP A 178 -15.11 17.04 -2.75
CA TRP A 178 -13.91 17.38 -3.51
C TRP A 178 -12.71 16.77 -2.81
N PHE A 179 -12.31 15.59 -3.29
CA PHE A 179 -11.10 14.93 -2.84
C PHE A 179 -9.87 15.68 -3.37
N HIS A 180 -8.84 15.77 -2.54
CA HIS A 180 -7.59 16.41 -2.92
C HIS A 180 -6.39 15.58 -2.47
N ASP A 181 -5.45 15.32 -3.38
CA ASP A 181 -4.24 14.56 -3.10
C ASP A 181 -3.13 14.86 -4.13
N GLU A 182 -1.88 14.55 -3.77
CA GLU A 182 -0.71 14.78 -4.61
C GLU A 182 -0.09 13.47 -5.13
N SER A 183 0.45 13.51 -6.35
CA SER A 183 1.21 12.38 -6.88
C SER A 183 2.48 12.81 -7.58
N ILE A 184 3.51 11.98 -7.45
CA ILE A 184 4.79 12.21 -8.09
C ILE A 184 5.02 11.17 -9.18
N PHE A 185 5.33 11.65 -10.38
CA PHE A 185 5.84 10.88 -11.51
C PHE A 185 7.36 11.02 -11.57
N TYR A 186 8.06 9.90 -11.71
CA TYR A 186 9.51 9.86 -11.83
C TYR A 186 9.89 9.42 -13.23
N ALA A 187 10.89 10.06 -13.84
CA ALA A 187 11.38 9.77 -15.19
C ALA A 187 11.68 8.27 -15.40
N HIS A 188 12.23 7.62 -14.37
CA HIS A 188 12.64 6.23 -14.41
C HIS A 188 11.61 5.27 -13.78
N ASP A 189 10.39 5.72 -13.45
CA ASP A 189 9.30 4.82 -13.06
C ASP A 189 8.80 4.06 -14.30
N ARG A 190 9.14 2.77 -14.38
CA ARG A 190 8.89 1.87 -15.53
C ARG A 190 8.48 0.49 -15.06
N HIS A 191 7.85 -0.29 -15.93
CA HIS A 191 7.65 -1.71 -15.70
C HIS A 191 8.99 -2.45 -15.60
N LYS A 192 9.36 -2.82 -14.37
CA LYS A 192 10.62 -3.51 -14.04
C LYS A 192 10.55 -5.02 -14.34
N VAL A 193 9.36 -5.55 -14.57
CA VAL A 193 9.11 -6.96 -14.85
C VAL A 193 8.53 -7.07 -16.27
N ARG A 194 9.19 -7.85 -17.13
CA ARG A 194 8.73 -8.13 -18.49
C ARG A 194 9.28 -9.47 -18.97
N TRP A 195 8.62 -10.05 -19.96
CA TRP A 195 9.14 -11.21 -20.69
C TRP A 195 10.36 -10.79 -21.52
N VAL A 196 11.47 -11.51 -21.37
CA VAL A 196 12.73 -11.25 -22.09
C VAL A 196 13.15 -12.52 -22.83
N HIS A 197 13.38 -12.40 -24.13
CA HIS A 197 13.88 -13.51 -24.94
C HIS A 197 15.34 -13.83 -24.60
N ASN A 198 15.71 -15.12 -24.60
CA ASN A 198 17.02 -15.62 -24.16
C ASN A 198 18.23 -15.02 -24.90
N SER A 199 18.03 -14.47 -26.11
CA SER A 199 19.08 -13.82 -26.90
C SER A 199 19.34 -12.35 -26.54
N LYS A 200 18.57 -11.77 -25.62
CA LYS A 200 18.64 -10.33 -25.32
C LYS A 200 19.63 -10.07 -24.19
N SER A 201 20.68 -9.30 -24.47
CA SER A 201 21.65 -8.86 -23.47
C SER A 201 21.06 -7.79 -22.54
N ALA A 202 21.57 -7.75 -21.30
CA ALA A 202 21.18 -6.76 -20.31
C ALA A 202 21.58 -5.35 -20.79
N LYS A 203 20.59 -4.45 -20.86
CA LYS A 203 20.86 -3.03 -21.13
C LYS A 203 21.19 -2.30 -19.83
N PRO A 204 22.22 -1.44 -19.79
CA PRO A 204 22.48 -0.57 -18.65
C PRO A 204 21.26 0.30 -18.35
N TYR A 205 20.94 0.48 -17.07
CA TYR A 205 19.90 1.39 -16.60
C TYR A 205 20.54 2.54 -15.83
N ALA A 206 19.94 3.73 -15.94
CA ALA A 206 20.38 4.89 -15.17
C ALA A 206 20.05 4.69 -13.68
N LYS A 207 21.00 5.01 -12.80
CA LYS A 207 20.86 4.87 -11.35
C LYS A 207 20.03 6.03 -10.79
N GLY A 208 19.09 5.73 -9.90
CA GLY A 208 18.18 6.72 -9.29
C GLY A 208 16.87 6.91 -10.07
N ASP A 209 15.95 7.69 -9.50
CA ASP A 209 14.58 7.85 -10.04
C ASP A 209 14.49 8.87 -11.20
N GLY A 210 15.58 9.61 -11.46
CA GLY A 210 15.65 10.65 -12.48
C GLY A 210 14.88 11.90 -12.11
N ALA A 211 14.58 12.75 -13.10
CA ALA A 211 13.73 13.93 -12.92
C ALA A 211 12.35 13.52 -12.40
N SER A 212 11.70 14.37 -11.59
CA SER A 212 10.35 14.10 -11.09
C SER A 212 9.42 15.26 -11.33
N LEU A 213 8.17 14.95 -11.68
CA LEU A 213 7.08 15.90 -11.74
C LEU A 213 6.10 15.56 -10.63
N MET A 214 5.80 16.53 -9.77
CA MET A 214 4.67 16.44 -8.85
C MET A 214 3.45 17.04 -9.54
N VAL A 215 2.37 16.25 -9.57
CA VAL A 215 1.05 16.66 -10.01
C VAL A 215 0.20 16.78 -8.76
N ALA A 216 -0.27 17.99 -8.51
CA ALA A 216 -1.19 18.34 -7.46
C ALA A 216 -1.90 19.62 -7.91
N ASP A 217 -3.12 19.86 -7.44
CA ASP A 217 -3.77 21.17 -7.63
C ASP A 217 -3.06 22.25 -6.78
N PHE A 218 -2.15 21.84 -5.89
CA PHE A 218 -1.27 22.67 -5.09
C PHE A 218 0.19 22.47 -5.55
N PRO A 219 0.96 23.52 -5.85
CA PRO A 219 2.42 23.41 -5.89
C PRO A 219 2.94 22.93 -4.52
N GLY A 220 3.98 22.12 -4.41
CA GLY A 220 4.97 21.79 -5.43
C GLY A 220 6.05 20.83 -4.95
N LYS A 221 6.93 20.50 -5.88
CA LYS A 221 8.18 19.75 -5.64
C LYS A 221 9.40 20.37 -6.34
N ASN A 222 9.24 21.55 -6.97
CA ASN A 222 10.22 22.16 -7.87
C ASN A 222 10.67 23.60 -7.48
N HIS A 223 10.98 23.87 -6.20
CA HIS A 223 11.88 24.96 -5.78
C HIS A 223 11.40 26.43 -5.71
N ASP A 224 10.10 26.76 -5.61
CA ASP A 224 9.63 28.16 -5.45
C ASP A 224 9.11 28.55 -4.04
N GLY A 225 9.21 27.66 -3.04
CA GLY A 225 8.82 27.92 -1.65
C GLY A 225 7.68 27.05 -1.15
N TYR A 226 7.53 26.96 0.17
CA TYR A 226 6.38 26.31 0.81
C TYR A 226 5.14 27.17 0.62
N PHE A 227 3.98 26.56 0.32
CA PHE A 227 2.71 27.27 0.36
C PHE A 227 2.49 27.83 1.78
N SER A 228 2.28 29.14 1.88
CA SER A 228 1.83 29.73 3.14
C SER A 228 0.37 29.37 3.38
N ASN A 229 -0.11 29.53 4.61
CA ASN A 229 -1.54 29.34 4.90
C ASN A 229 -2.37 30.28 4.03
N GLU A 230 -1.89 31.51 3.77
CA GLU A 230 -2.56 32.49 2.93
C GLU A 230 -2.73 32.01 1.48
N GLU A 231 -1.71 31.38 0.89
CA GLU A 231 -1.79 30.84 -0.47
C GLU A 231 -2.82 29.68 -0.54
N VAL A 232 -2.86 28.82 0.48
CA VAL A 232 -3.89 27.75 0.60
C VAL A 232 -5.30 28.34 0.73
N LEU A 233 -5.47 29.39 1.55
CA LEU A 233 -6.76 30.06 1.72
C LEU A 233 -7.19 30.80 0.45
N GLN A 234 -6.27 31.43 -0.27
CA GLN A 234 -6.55 32.11 -1.54
C GLN A 234 -7.06 31.11 -2.59
N GLN A 235 -6.42 29.95 -2.70
CA GLN A 235 -6.86 28.90 -3.60
C GLN A 235 -8.22 28.33 -3.20
N ALA A 236 -8.42 28.03 -1.91
CA ALA A 236 -9.71 27.60 -1.39
C ALA A 236 -10.81 28.63 -1.69
N THR A 237 -10.49 29.94 -1.59
CA THR A 237 -11.39 31.04 -1.98
C THR A 237 -11.79 30.94 -3.44
N TRP A 238 -10.81 30.81 -4.34
CA TRP A 238 -11.07 30.70 -5.77
C TRP A 238 -11.90 29.46 -6.12
N ALA A 239 -11.57 28.30 -5.53
CA ALA A 239 -12.36 27.08 -5.70
C ALA A 239 -13.80 27.29 -5.22
N MET A 240 -13.99 27.87 -4.02
CA MET A 240 -15.33 28.20 -3.50
C MET A 240 -16.08 29.18 -4.41
N ASP A 241 -15.43 30.18 -4.99
CA ASP A 241 -16.05 31.14 -5.93
C ASP A 241 -16.59 30.42 -7.19
N VAL A 242 -15.78 29.52 -7.77
CA VAL A 242 -16.18 28.71 -8.93
C VAL A 242 -17.35 27.79 -8.58
N LEU A 243 -17.33 27.16 -7.42
CA LEU A 243 -18.39 26.27 -6.96
C LEU A 243 -19.70 27.02 -6.68
N CYS A 244 -19.63 28.17 -6.01
CA CYS A 244 -20.81 29.02 -5.82
C CYS A 244 -21.42 29.47 -7.14
N GLN A 245 -20.60 29.68 -8.17
CA GLN A 245 -21.09 30.09 -9.49
C GLN A 245 -21.70 28.93 -10.29
N LYS A 246 -21.05 27.77 -10.30
CA LYS A 246 -21.44 26.63 -11.16
C LYS A 246 -22.42 25.66 -10.50
N HIS A 247 -22.36 25.52 -9.19
CA HIS A 247 -23.08 24.52 -8.40
C HIS A 247 -23.72 25.11 -7.12
N PRO A 248 -24.47 26.22 -7.19
CA PRO A 248 -24.97 26.93 -6.00
C PRO A 248 -25.91 26.08 -5.12
N ASN A 249 -26.60 25.13 -5.74
CA ASN A 249 -27.61 24.30 -5.10
C ASN A 249 -27.03 22.98 -4.56
N GLU A 250 -25.72 22.82 -4.50
CA GLU A 250 -25.08 21.60 -3.99
C GLU A 250 -24.36 21.85 -2.64
N ARG A 251 -24.20 20.78 -1.87
CA ARG A 251 -23.39 20.80 -0.64
C ARG A 251 -21.96 20.43 -1.00
N HIS A 252 -20.99 21.27 -0.67
CA HIS A 252 -19.59 21.03 -0.99
C HIS A 252 -18.75 20.74 0.26
N VAL A 253 -17.87 19.75 0.13
CA VAL A 253 -16.94 19.32 1.20
C VAL A 253 -15.52 19.24 0.64
N PHE A 254 -14.54 19.89 1.28
CA PHE A 254 -13.11 19.82 0.95
C PHE A 254 -12.35 18.87 1.88
N ASP A 255 -11.17 18.43 1.48
CA ASP A 255 -10.30 17.52 2.22
C ASP A 255 -8.81 17.94 2.19
N ALA A 256 -8.04 17.65 3.25
CA ALA A 256 -6.66 18.14 3.45
C ALA A 256 -5.79 17.25 4.38
N LEU A 257 -4.48 17.56 4.49
CA LEU A 257 -3.47 16.89 5.34
C LEU A 257 -2.78 17.87 6.34
N SER A 258 -2.30 17.39 7.50
CA SER A 258 -1.67 18.22 8.55
C SER A 258 -0.26 17.74 9.01
N ALA A 259 0.64 18.70 9.29
CA ALA A 259 2.02 18.51 9.75
C ALA A 259 2.22 18.89 11.25
N LEU A 260 3.09 18.17 11.97
CA LEU A 260 3.31 18.34 13.42
C LEU A 260 4.77 18.13 13.82
N HIS A 261 5.50 19.15 14.30
CA HIS A 261 6.67 19.00 15.21
C HIS A 261 7.07 20.35 15.85
N MET A 262 7.03 20.49 17.19
CA MET A 262 7.47 21.69 17.94
C MET A 262 8.68 21.42 18.86
N PRO A 263 9.59 22.39 19.07
CA PRO A 263 10.76 22.24 19.95
C PRO A 263 10.43 22.50 21.43
N ARG A 264 11.19 21.90 22.34
CA ARG A 264 10.98 22.04 23.79
C ARG A 264 11.50 23.35 24.37
N ASN A 265 12.69 23.77 23.95
CA ASN A 265 13.43 24.88 24.54
C ASN A 265 13.47 26.07 23.59
N PRO A 266 13.79 27.28 24.09
CA PRO A 266 13.90 28.45 23.27
C PRO A 266 14.83 28.28 22.08
N LYS A 267 14.33 28.50 20.86
CA LYS A 267 15.11 28.34 19.63
C LYS A 267 14.56 29.26 18.54
N HIS A 268 15.41 29.67 17.60
CA HIS A 268 14.93 30.17 16.30
C HIS A 268 14.21 29.02 15.59
N TRP A 269 12.89 29.09 15.57
CA TRP A 269 12.03 28.02 15.11
C TRP A 269 10.77 28.63 14.51
N GLY A 270 10.30 28.02 13.43
CA GLY A 270 9.24 28.51 12.57
C GLY A 270 9.34 27.81 11.21
N ILE A 271 8.57 28.25 10.24
CA ILE A 271 8.63 27.69 8.88
C ILE A 271 9.72 28.42 8.12
N THR A 272 10.77 27.71 7.71
CA THR A 272 11.81 28.27 6.85
C THR A 272 11.26 28.38 5.43
N VAL A 273 11.14 29.60 4.93
CA VAL A 273 10.67 29.88 3.56
C VAL A 273 11.76 30.63 2.78
N PRO A 274 11.83 30.49 1.45
CA PRO A 274 12.67 31.36 0.64
C PRO A 274 12.22 32.82 0.79
N ALA A 275 13.15 33.73 1.05
CA ALA A 275 12.87 35.15 1.10
C ALA A 275 12.55 35.64 -0.32
N ARG A 276 11.45 36.37 -0.47
CA ARG A 276 11.01 36.94 -1.75
C ARG A 276 11.16 38.46 -1.73
N ASP A 277 11.46 39.05 -2.88
CA ASP A 277 11.40 40.50 -3.07
C ASP A 277 9.94 41.00 -3.20
N PRO A 278 9.69 42.31 -3.23
CA PRO A 278 8.33 42.87 -3.39
C PRO A 278 7.62 42.46 -4.68
N THR A 279 8.34 41.91 -5.66
CA THR A 279 7.78 41.41 -6.93
C THR A 279 7.49 39.91 -6.89
N GLY A 280 7.74 39.24 -5.76
CA GLY A 280 7.51 37.82 -5.55
C GLY A 280 8.66 36.91 -5.99
N LYS A 281 9.79 37.46 -6.43
CA LYS A 281 10.95 36.67 -6.89
C LYS A 281 11.84 36.26 -5.72
N THR A 282 12.26 35.00 -5.70
CA THR A 282 13.16 34.46 -4.68
C THR A 282 14.52 35.17 -4.69
N LEU A 283 14.88 35.74 -3.54
CA LEU A 283 16.18 36.33 -3.30
C LEU A 283 17.23 35.22 -3.19
N HIS A 284 18.36 35.41 -3.86
CA HIS A 284 19.47 34.48 -3.82
C HIS A 284 20.66 35.12 -3.11
N LEU A 285 21.34 34.33 -2.28
CA LEU A 285 22.62 34.68 -1.69
C LEU A 285 23.71 34.76 -2.78
N PRO A 286 24.85 35.42 -2.51
CA PRO A 286 25.96 35.56 -3.48
C PRO A 286 26.53 34.24 -4.02
N ASN A 287 26.24 33.11 -3.35
CA ASN A 287 26.62 31.75 -3.74
C ASN A 287 25.53 31.02 -4.55
N SER A 288 24.55 31.74 -5.09
CA SER A 288 23.40 31.22 -5.84
C SER A 288 22.50 30.27 -5.04
N LYS A 289 22.59 30.24 -3.70
CA LYS A 289 21.61 29.54 -2.86
C LYS A 289 20.42 30.45 -2.55
N PRO A 290 19.19 29.92 -2.44
CA PRO A 290 18.05 30.72 -1.99
C PRO A 290 18.33 31.33 -0.63
N HIS A 291 18.13 32.64 -0.50
CA HIS A 291 18.07 33.29 0.80
C HIS A 291 16.79 32.80 1.50
N THR A 292 16.89 32.45 2.78
CA THR A 292 15.76 31.89 3.54
C THR A 292 15.47 32.77 4.75
N GLU A 293 14.19 33.00 5.01
CA GLU A 293 13.68 33.64 6.22
C GLU A 293 12.86 32.65 7.06
N ILE A 294 12.74 32.91 8.35
CA ILE A 294 11.90 32.11 9.26
C ILE A 294 10.58 32.86 9.46
N LYS A 295 9.46 32.25 9.05
CA LYS A 295 8.13 32.74 9.39
C LYS A 295 7.72 32.20 10.76
N CYS A 296 7.51 33.12 11.69
CA CYS A 296 7.02 32.83 13.03
C CYS A 296 5.53 32.45 13.00
N MET A 297 5.12 31.61 13.94
CA MET A 297 3.69 31.32 14.17
C MET A 297 3.02 32.52 14.82
N ALA A 298 1.74 32.75 14.50
CA ALA A 298 0.94 33.75 15.18
C ALA A 298 0.74 33.41 16.67
N ASP A 299 0.39 34.42 17.46
CA ASP A 299 0.03 34.25 18.86
C ASP A 299 -1.22 33.37 19.02
N THR A 300 -1.30 32.66 20.14
CA THR A 300 -2.47 31.86 20.51
C THR A 300 -3.31 32.59 21.56
N THR A 301 -4.47 32.04 21.90
CA THR A 301 -5.30 32.50 23.02
C THR A 301 -5.42 31.39 24.04
N PHE A 302 -5.10 31.66 25.31
CA PHE A 302 -5.23 30.72 26.42
C PHE A 302 -6.03 31.36 27.56
N ASN A 303 -7.10 30.70 28.03
CA ASN A 303 -8.04 31.22 29.04
C ASN A 303 -8.57 32.65 28.72
N GLY A 304 -8.90 32.90 27.45
CA GLY A 304 -9.42 34.19 26.99
C GLY A 304 -8.40 35.33 26.95
N ARG A 305 -7.10 35.04 27.14
CA ARG A 305 -6.01 36.01 27.03
C ARG A 305 -5.06 35.63 25.91
N GLN A 306 -4.57 36.62 25.18
CA GLN A 306 -3.53 36.42 24.17
C GLN A 306 -2.27 35.87 24.84
N GLN A 307 -1.72 34.79 24.30
CA GLN A 307 -0.45 34.20 24.71
C GLN A 307 0.53 34.29 23.54
N THR A 308 1.61 35.04 23.75
CA THR A 308 2.70 35.13 22.78
C THR A 308 3.49 33.83 22.74
N LEU A 309 3.82 33.36 21.53
CA LEU A 309 4.61 32.13 21.33
C LEU A 309 6.11 32.39 21.21
N TYR A 310 6.48 33.65 20.95
CA TYR A 310 7.85 34.12 20.80
C TYR A 310 8.16 35.13 21.92
N PHE A 311 9.43 35.20 22.30
CA PHE A 311 9.91 36.31 23.11
C PHE A 311 9.97 37.58 22.26
N LEU A 312 9.73 38.73 22.89
CA LEU A 312 9.90 40.04 22.24
C LEU A 312 11.34 40.25 21.78
N ASP A 313 11.54 41.10 20.79
CA ASP A 313 12.85 41.36 20.19
C ASP A 313 13.83 42.05 21.17
N ASP A 314 13.31 42.68 22.22
CA ASP A 314 14.09 43.31 23.29
C ASP A 314 14.38 42.37 24.48
N HIS A 315 13.98 41.10 24.40
CA HIS A 315 14.14 40.17 25.51
C HIS A 315 15.63 39.89 25.81
N PRO A 316 16.09 40.01 27.07
CA PRO A 316 17.52 40.09 27.41
C PRO A 316 18.34 38.83 27.09
N MET A 317 17.71 37.65 27.06
CA MET A 317 18.42 36.38 26.84
C MET A 317 18.01 35.66 25.56
N HIS A 318 16.81 35.94 25.04
CA HIS A 318 16.16 35.12 24.01
C HIS A 318 15.38 35.97 22.99
N PRO A 319 15.95 37.08 22.48
CA PRO A 319 15.20 38.00 21.61
C PRO A 319 14.69 37.29 20.35
N GLY A 320 13.40 37.45 20.05
CA GLY A 320 12.74 36.89 18.87
C GLY A 320 12.71 35.36 18.78
N LYS A 321 13.13 34.63 19.82
CA LYS A 321 13.14 33.16 19.82
C LYS A 321 11.75 32.62 20.17
N PHE A 322 11.37 31.52 19.53
CA PHE A 322 10.20 30.75 19.97
C PHE A 322 10.45 30.28 21.40
N LYS A 323 9.46 30.41 22.29
CA LYS A 323 9.60 30.12 23.73
C LYS A 323 9.89 28.65 24.02
N GLY A 324 9.40 27.76 23.16
CA GLY A 324 9.48 26.31 23.38
C GLY A 324 8.37 25.81 24.31
N MET A 325 7.99 24.54 24.12
CA MET A 325 6.89 23.91 24.86
C MET A 325 7.07 24.04 26.38
N ALA A 326 8.30 23.99 26.88
CA ALA A 326 8.55 24.02 28.33
C ALA A 326 8.19 25.38 28.95
N GLN A 327 8.54 26.47 28.28
CA GLN A 327 8.26 27.83 28.74
C GLN A 327 6.77 28.15 28.62
N ILE A 328 6.14 27.78 27.49
CA ILE A 328 4.70 27.95 27.27
C ILE A 328 3.90 27.25 28.38
N LEU A 329 4.27 26.02 28.74
CA LEU A 329 3.59 25.29 29.82
C LEU A 329 3.81 25.92 31.21
N LYS A 330 5.00 26.47 31.48
CA LYS A 330 5.23 27.21 32.73
C LYS A 330 4.34 28.46 32.81
N GLU A 331 4.21 29.20 31.72
CA GLU A 331 3.32 30.37 31.63
C GLU A 331 1.85 29.99 31.83
N ARG A 332 1.47 28.76 31.47
CA ARG A 332 0.13 28.18 31.69
C ARG A 332 -0.08 27.60 33.10
N GLY A 333 0.90 27.71 34.00
CA GLY A 333 0.79 27.27 35.39
C GLY A 333 1.24 25.83 35.68
N HIS A 334 1.88 25.15 34.73
CA HIS A 334 2.46 23.83 34.99
C HIS A 334 3.80 23.96 35.74
N LEU A 335 3.84 23.49 36.99
CA LEU A 335 5.01 23.65 37.88
C LEU A 335 6.13 22.63 37.62
N ASN A 336 5.80 21.43 37.13
CA ASN A 336 6.75 20.31 36.98
C ASN A 336 7.28 20.13 35.55
N VAL A 337 7.30 21.16 34.73
CA VAL A 337 7.64 21.04 33.30
C VAL A 337 9.10 20.63 33.05
N ASN A 338 9.99 20.94 33.98
CA ASN A 338 11.40 20.57 33.87
C ASN A 338 11.63 19.05 34.00
N SER A 339 10.80 18.34 34.78
CA SER A 339 10.90 16.89 34.98
C SER A 339 10.16 16.09 33.91
N LEU A 340 9.31 16.75 33.10
CA LEU A 340 8.65 16.12 31.97
C LEU A 340 9.65 15.80 30.85
N ARG A 341 9.41 14.72 30.13
CA ARG A 341 10.08 14.47 28.83
C ARG A 341 9.49 15.38 27.75
N VAL A 342 10.26 15.65 26.68
CA VAL A 342 9.77 16.41 25.50
C VAL A 342 8.56 15.70 24.90
N GLN A 343 8.73 14.39 24.66
CA GLN A 343 7.81 13.51 23.97
C GLN A 343 8.05 12.07 24.45
N CYS A 344 6.99 11.26 24.54
CA CYS A 344 7.12 9.81 24.70
C CYS A 344 7.66 9.17 23.42
N LEU A 345 8.33 8.01 23.53
CA LEU A 345 8.80 7.28 22.36
C LEU A 345 7.63 7.03 21.40
N ASN A 346 7.82 7.31 20.10
CA ASN A 346 6.78 7.20 19.07
C ASN A 346 5.47 7.95 19.33
N PHE A 347 5.47 8.93 20.25
CA PHE A 347 4.25 9.58 20.75
C PHE A 347 3.21 8.59 21.32
N SER A 348 3.65 7.41 21.78
CA SER A 348 2.79 6.42 22.43
C SER A 348 2.62 6.79 23.90
N CYS A 349 1.79 7.79 24.17
CA CYS A 349 1.42 8.20 25.52
C CYS A 349 0.44 7.17 26.09
N TRP A 350 0.96 6.19 26.83
CA TRP A 350 0.14 5.16 27.49
C TRP A 350 -0.72 5.83 28.57
N SER A 351 -2.04 5.79 28.36
CA SER A 351 -3.13 6.35 29.18
C SER A 351 -3.53 7.81 28.90
N ILE A 352 -4.74 7.96 28.34
CA ILE A 352 -5.56 9.19 28.34
C ILE A 352 -5.84 9.64 29.80
N ALA A 353 -5.77 8.72 30.76
CA ALA A 353 -5.94 9.01 32.19
C ALA A 353 -4.82 9.88 32.79
N ASN A 354 -3.67 10.01 32.12
CA ASN A 354 -2.56 10.87 32.54
C ASN A 354 -2.15 11.80 31.40
N ASN A 355 -3.01 12.79 31.10
CA ASN A 355 -2.78 13.86 30.11
C ASN A 355 -1.47 14.66 30.33
N SER A 356 -0.71 14.37 31.40
CA SER A 356 0.51 15.05 31.84
C SER A 356 1.83 14.32 31.51
N CYS A 357 1.83 13.23 30.75
CA CYS A 357 3.02 12.36 30.60
C CYS A 357 4.27 13.00 29.91
N CYS A 358 4.08 14.01 29.06
CA CYS A 358 5.16 14.75 28.40
C CYS A 358 4.71 16.15 27.95
N CYS A 359 5.66 17.06 27.70
CA CYS A 359 5.36 18.43 27.28
C CYS A 359 4.49 18.48 26.02
N ARG A 360 4.79 17.64 25.03
CA ARG A 360 4.01 17.58 23.79
C ARG A 360 2.58 17.10 24.03
N ASN A 361 2.35 16.13 24.92
CA ASN A 361 1.01 15.63 25.21
C ASN A 361 0.14 16.67 25.91
N ILE A 362 0.70 17.41 26.87
CA ILE A 362 -0.05 18.45 27.60
C ILE A 362 -0.50 19.55 26.65
N LEU A 363 0.40 20.06 25.79
CA LEU A 363 0.03 21.07 24.80
C LEU A 363 -0.93 20.52 23.76
N PHE A 364 -0.68 19.31 23.25
CA PHE A 364 -1.57 18.65 22.29
C PHE A 364 -2.98 18.48 22.85
N CYS A 365 -3.10 18.19 24.15
CA CYS A 365 -4.36 18.03 24.85
C CYS A 365 -4.94 19.34 25.42
N SER A 366 -4.29 20.49 25.22
CA SER A 366 -4.79 21.77 25.74
C SER A 366 -5.97 22.25 24.91
N ASP A 367 -6.97 22.86 25.54
CA ASP A 367 -8.22 23.27 24.88
C ASP A 367 -7.99 24.23 23.71
N ASP A 368 -6.99 25.10 23.79
CA ASP A 368 -6.60 26.03 22.72
C ASP A 368 -5.78 25.38 21.59
N PHE A 369 -5.47 24.09 21.68
CA PHE A 369 -4.89 23.33 20.56
C PHE A 369 -5.86 22.28 20.02
N ILE A 370 -6.68 21.67 20.88
CA ILE A 370 -7.72 20.72 20.45
C ILE A 370 -8.86 21.46 19.75
N ASN A 371 -9.33 22.58 20.32
CA ASN A 371 -10.56 23.23 19.86
C ASN A 371 -10.32 24.35 18.83
N ILE A 372 -9.07 24.61 18.44
CA ILE A 372 -8.78 25.52 17.33
C ILE A 372 -9.00 24.75 16.03
N LEU A 373 -10.10 25.09 15.35
CA LEU A 373 -10.30 24.73 13.95
C LEU A 373 -9.14 25.31 13.13
N CYS A 374 -8.57 24.51 12.24
CA CYS A 374 -7.51 25.03 11.38
C CYS A 374 -8.06 26.15 10.48
N LEU A 375 -7.17 27.05 10.04
CA LEU A 375 -7.54 28.21 9.24
C LEU A 375 -8.38 27.82 8.01
N LEU A 376 -8.05 26.69 7.37
CA LEU A 376 -8.81 26.17 6.23
C LEU A 376 -10.25 25.81 6.60
N ILE A 377 -10.48 25.12 7.72
CA ILE A 377 -11.84 24.80 8.18
C ILE A 377 -12.62 26.09 8.43
N THR A 378 -12.04 27.02 9.22
CA THR A 378 -12.71 28.27 9.58
C THR A 378 -13.06 29.11 8.34
N HIS A 379 -12.13 29.21 7.39
CA HIS A 379 -12.31 29.96 6.16
C HIS A 379 -13.40 29.37 5.25
N CYS A 380 -13.41 28.05 5.09
CA CYS A 380 -14.43 27.34 4.32
C CYS A 380 -15.82 27.43 4.99
N GLN A 381 -15.89 27.22 6.30
CA GLN A 381 -17.14 27.28 7.06
C GLN A 381 -17.78 28.67 7.04
N ALA A 382 -16.98 29.74 7.09
CA ALA A 382 -17.46 31.11 6.94
C ALA A 382 -18.22 31.35 5.63
N ARG A 383 -18.00 30.49 4.63
CA ARG A 383 -18.65 30.53 3.31
C ARG A 383 -19.65 29.39 3.10
N GLY A 384 -19.97 28.62 4.14
CA GLY A 384 -20.91 27.50 4.07
C GLY A 384 -20.34 26.18 3.52
N PHE A 385 -19.01 26.07 3.39
CA PHE A 385 -18.32 24.86 2.96
C PHE A 385 -17.83 24.05 4.16
N ASN A 386 -17.95 22.72 4.06
CA ASN A 386 -17.40 21.82 5.07
C ASN A 386 -15.99 21.36 4.68
N VAL A 387 -15.17 21.02 5.66
CA VAL A 387 -13.85 20.41 5.43
C VAL A 387 -13.74 19.14 6.27
N LEU A 388 -13.32 18.04 5.65
CA LEU A 388 -13.13 16.74 6.27
C LEU A 388 -11.75 16.22 5.90
N PHE A 389 -10.90 15.91 6.89
CA PHE A 389 -9.54 15.43 6.64
C PHE A 389 -9.52 13.92 6.38
N LEU A 390 -8.78 13.47 5.37
CA LEU A 390 -8.55 12.04 5.17
C LEU A 390 -7.76 11.45 6.35
N PRO A 391 -8.17 10.28 6.85
CA PRO A 391 -7.42 9.61 7.89
C PRO A 391 -6.07 9.16 7.30
N LYS A 392 -5.00 9.52 8.00
CA LYS A 392 -3.64 9.13 7.62
C LYS A 392 -3.55 7.60 7.51
N PHE A 393 -2.82 7.09 6.52
CA PHE A 393 -2.67 5.64 6.26
C PHE A 393 -3.94 4.94 5.73
N HIS A 394 -4.94 5.71 5.32
CA HIS A 394 -6.19 5.19 4.74
C HIS A 394 -6.39 5.56 3.26
N CYS A 395 -5.36 5.38 2.41
CA CYS A 395 -5.42 5.68 0.97
C CYS A 395 -6.60 5.03 0.22
N LYS A 396 -7.05 3.83 0.63
CA LYS A 396 -8.25 3.17 0.08
C LYS A 396 -9.56 3.97 0.21
N LEU A 397 -9.60 4.97 1.08
CA LEU A 397 -10.75 5.85 1.30
C LEU A 397 -10.73 7.08 0.39
N ASN A 398 -9.63 7.28 -0.33
CA ASN A 398 -9.44 8.34 -1.30
C ASN A 398 -9.39 7.72 -2.70
N PHE A 399 -10.45 7.87 -3.48
CA PHE A 399 -10.48 7.25 -4.81
C PHE A 399 -9.44 7.86 -5.77
N ILE A 400 -8.96 9.09 -5.52
CA ILE A 400 -7.90 9.72 -6.32
C ILE A 400 -6.62 8.88 -6.31
N GLU A 401 -6.34 8.13 -5.25
CA GLU A 401 -5.20 7.20 -5.20
C GLU A 401 -5.30 6.09 -6.26
N GLN A 402 -6.52 5.69 -6.62
CA GLN A 402 -6.77 4.73 -7.72
C GLN A 402 -6.58 5.38 -9.08
N VAL A 403 -6.98 6.65 -9.23
CA VAL A 403 -6.71 7.48 -10.42
C VAL A 403 -5.19 7.61 -10.62
N TRP A 404 -4.44 7.94 -9.57
CA TRP A 404 -2.98 7.98 -9.62
C TRP A 404 -2.36 6.63 -9.96
N GLY A 405 -2.89 5.55 -9.39
CA GLY A 405 -2.47 4.18 -9.69
C GLY A 405 -2.59 3.86 -11.18
N TYR A 406 -3.75 4.16 -11.78
CA TYR A 406 -4.03 3.96 -13.20
C TYR A 406 -3.14 4.83 -14.08
N ALA A 407 -3.07 6.14 -13.81
CA ALA A 407 -2.23 7.06 -14.59
C ALA A 407 -0.75 6.67 -14.53
N LYS A 408 -0.25 6.21 -13.37
CA LYS A 408 1.13 5.70 -13.28
C LYS A 408 1.34 4.39 -14.02
N TRP A 409 0.31 3.55 -14.15
CA TRP A 409 0.40 2.36 -14.98
C TRP A 409 0.55 2.74 -16.46
N GLU A 410 -0.28 3.65 -16.97
CA GLU A 410 -0.18 4.19 -18.33
C GLU A 410 1.17 4.88 -18.58
N TYR A 411 1.62 5.72 -17.63
CA TYR A 411 2.91 6.41 -17.73
C TYR A 411 4.09 5.45 -17.90
N ARG A 412 4.04 4.27 -17.28
CA ARG A 412 5.13 3.27 -17.35
C ARG A 412 5.28 2.65 -18.75
N GLU A 413 4.22 2.69 -19.57
CA GLU A 413 4.23 2.25 -20.97
C GLU A 413 4.76 3.33 -21.92
N ALA A 414 4.79 4.61 -21.50
CA ALA A 414 5.31 5.69 -22.32
C ALA A 414 6.82 5.51 -22.65
N PRO A 415 7.32 6.14 -23.74
CA PRO A 415 8.74 6.08 -24.08
C PRO A 415 9.63 6.58 -22.93
N PRO A 416 10.75 5.91 -22.64
CA PRO A 416 11.67 6.33 -21.58
C PRO A 416 12.39 7.62 -21.97
N SER A 417 12.34 8.62 -21.09
CA SER A 417 13.13 9.85 -21.20
C SER A 417 13.55 10.36 -19.82
N SER A 418 14.68 11.05 -19.77
CA SER A 418 15.20 11.73 -18.58
C SER A 418 14.94 13.24 -18.59
N ARG A 419 14.38 13.78 -19.68
CA ARG A 419 14.06 15.21 -19.82
C ARG A 419 12.76 15.54 -19.10
N ILE A 420 12.75 16.65 -18.37
CA ILE A 420 11.55 17.07 -17.61
C ILE A 420 10.37 17.38 -18.53
N GLU A 421 10.61 17.92 -19.73
CA GLU A 421 9.55 18.19 -20.71
C GLU A 421 8.85 16.91 -21.16
N ASP A 422 9.61 15.83 -21.35
CA ASP A 422 9.05 14.52 -21.72
C ASP A 422 8.32 13.87 -20.54
N VAL A 423 8.82 14.05 -19.31
CA VAL A 423 8.12 13.61 -18.10
C VAL A 423 6.77 14.31 -18.02
N GLU A 424 6.73 15.63 -18.19
CA GLU A 424 5.48 16.41 -18.14
C GLU A 424 4.50 16.00 -19.24
N LYS A 425 4.98 15.91 -20.48
CA LYS A 425 4.14 15.48 -21.60
C LYS A 425 3.56 14.08 -21.38
N ASN A 426 4.38 13.13 -20.95
CA ASN A 426 3.95 11.75 -20.72
C ASN A 426 3.01 11.64 -19.51
N SER A 427 3.25 12.41 -18.45
CA SER A 427 2.36 12.47 -17.28
C SER A 427 0.99 13.02 -17.64
N LYS A 428 0.92 14.11 -18.42
CA LYS A 428 -0.34 14.66 -18.93
C LYS A 428 -1.09 13.65 -19.80
N ALA A 429 -0.40 13.07 -20.78
CA ALA A 429 -1.00 12.05 -21.64
C ALA A 429 -1.53 10.84 -20.85
N ALA A 430 -0.81 10.39 -19.81
CA ALA A 430 -1.24 9.29 -18.97
C ALA A 430 -2.46 9.63 -18.09
N LEU A 431 -2.60 10.90 -17.68
CA LEU A 431 -3.78 11.38 -16.97
C LEU A 431 -5.01 11.46 -17.87
N ASP A 432 -4.84 11.91 -19.12
CA ASP A 432 -5.91 11.97 -20.12
C ASP A 432 -6.47 10.58 -20.47
N MET A 433 -5.69 9.51 -20.26
CA MET A 433 -6.13 8.13 -20.44
C MET A 433 -7.07 7.62 -19.34
N VAL A 434 -7.12 8.29 -18.18
CA VAL A 434 -8.06 7.91 -17.12
C VAL A 434 -9.47 8.32 -17.55
N SER A 435 -10.25 7.38 -18.03
CA SER A 435 -11.63 7.64 -18.46
C SER A 435 -12.52 8.07 -17.30
N ILE A 436 -13.56 8.86 -17.59
CA ILE A 436 -14.60 9.23 -16.63
C ILE A 436 -15.23 7.98 -16.01
N LEU A 437 -15.47 6.95 -16.82
CA LEU A 437 -16.00 5.65 -16.37
C LEU A 437 -15.11 5.02 -15.30
N SER A 438 -13.79 5.04 -15.50
CA SER A 438 -12.84 4.55 -14.48
C SER A 438 -12.90 5.38 -13.19
N MET A 439 -13.01 6.70 -13.30
CA MET A 439 -13.16 7.57 -12.12
C MET A 439 -14.47 7.30 -11.35
N GLN A 440 -15.58 7.09 -12.07
CA GLN A 440 -16.87 6.71 -11.48
C GLN A 440 -16.76 5.38 -10.75
N TRP A 441 -16.17 4.35 -11.36
CA TRP A 441 -15.91 3.08 -10.70
C TRP A 441 -15.06 3.23 -9.43
N PHE A 442 -13.98 4.01 -9.49
CA PHE A 442 -13.13 4.27 -8.32
C PHE A 442 -13.89 5.00 -7.20
N SER A 443 -14.73 5.98 -7.56
CA SER A 443 -15.58 6.69 -6.58
C SER A 443 -16.60 5.77 -5.90
N ASN A 444 -17.10 4.75 -6.60
CA ASN A 444 -18.00 3.74 -6.03
C ASN A 444 -17.28 2.75 -5.11
N GLN A 445 -15.97 2.52 -5.31
CA GLN A 445 -15.20 1.58 -4.48
C GLN A 445 -14.87 2.13 -3.09
N SER A 446 -14.55 3.41 -2.96
CA SER A 446 -14.13 3.98 -1.66
C SER A 446 -15.21 3.86 -0.57
N PRO A 447 -16.50 4.11 -0.85
CA PRO A 447 -17.60 3.84 0.09
C PRO A 447 -17.72 2.37 0.52
N GLN A 448 -17.39 1.41 -0.34
CA GLN A 448 -17.42 -0.02 0.03
C GLN A 448 -16.36 -0.34 1.10
N TYR A 449 -15.17 0.26 0.98
CA TYR A 449 -14.17 0.17 2.05
C TYR A 449 -14.67 0.81 3.34
N MET A 450 -15.35 1.98 3.26
CA MET A 450 -15.93 2.65 4.43
C MET A 450 -16.99 1.79 5.12
N ASP A 451 -17.92 1.18 4.36
CA ASP A 451 -18.92 0.23 4.87
C ASP A 451 -18.26 -0.96 5.56
N GLY A 452 -17.21 -1.54 4.95
CA GLY A 452 -16.42 -2.59 5.57
C GLY A 452 -15.83 -2.18 6.92
N TYR A 453 -15.21 -0.99 7.01
CA TYR A 453 -14.65 -0.50 8.26
C TYR A 453 -15.71 -0.19 9.33
N GLN A 454 -16.89 0.31 8.93
CA GLN A 454 -18.02 0.53 9.85
C GLN A 454 -18.54 -0.78 10.45
N ARG A 455 -18.45 -1.87 9.69
CA ARG A 455 -18.79 -3.22 10.14
C ARG A 455 -17.69 -3.90 10.95
N GLY A 456 -16.57 -3.22 11.20
CA GLY A 456 -15.46 -3.73 12.00
C GLY A 456 -14.44 -4.58 11.23
N LEU A 457 -14.47 -4.57 9.89
CA LEU A 457 -13.45 -5.21 9.07
C LEU A 457 -12.13 -4.45 9.17
N ASP A 458 -11.02 -5.18 9.19
CA ASP A 458 -9.70 -4.60 9.03
C ASP A 458 -9.36 -4.31 7.54
N GLY A 459 -8.15 -3.79 7.28
CA GLY A 459 -7.76 -3.42 5.92
C GLY A 459 -7.69 -4.58 4.93
N GLN A 460 -7.31 -5.78 5.38
CA GLN A 460 -7.23 -6.96 4.52
C GLN A 460 -8.62 -7.55 4.27
N GLU A 461 -9.43 -7.59 5.33
CA GLU A 461 -10.81 -8.08 5.30
C GLU A 461 -11.69 -7.21 4.41
N ALA A 462 -11.60 -5.89 4.54
CA ALA A 462 -12.31 -4.94 3.68
C ALA A 462 -11.89 -5.10 2.21
N ALA A 463 -10.58 -5.24 1.93
CA ALA A 463 -10.08 -5.44 0.56
C ALA A 463 -10.54 -6.77 -0.07
N TRP A 464 -10.74 -7.80 0.75
CA TRP A 464 -11.32 -9.06 0.31
C TRP A 464 -12.82 -8.91 0.04
N ALA A 465 -13.55 -8.26 0.96
CA ALA A 465 -14.99 -8.04 0.85
C ALA A 465 -15.34 -7.21 -0.39
N THR A 466 -14.63 -6.09 -0.63
CA THR A 466 -14.79 -5.26 -1.83
C THR A 466 -14.59 -6.07 -3.11
N ARG A 467 -13.58 -6.97 -3.15
CA ARG A 467 -13.37 -7.84 -4.32
C ARG A 467 -14.50 -8.84 -4.53
N LYS A 468 -14.99 -9.44 -3.45
CA LYS A 468 -16.07 -10.43 -3.48
C LYS A 468 -17.40 -9.80 -3.91
N TYR A 469 -17.72 -8.61 -3.40
CA TYR A 469 -19.00 -7.93 -3.60
C TYR A 469 -18.90 -6.76 -4.59
N HIS A 470 -17.90 -6.74 -5.48
CA HIS A 470 -17.67 -5.61 -6.40
C HIS A 470 -18.90 -5.20 -7.21
N ARG A 471 -19.82 -6.12 -7.48
CA ARG A 471 -21.08 -5.89 -8.24
C ARG A 471 -22.22 -5.27 -7.44
N HIS A 472 -22.15 -5.23 -6.11
CA HIS A 472 -23.29 -4.86 -5.27
C HIS A 472 -23.24 -3.44 -4.72
N CYS A 473 -22.21 -2.65 -5.06
CA CYS A 473 -21.97 -1.26 -4.61
C CYS A 473 -21.91 -1.03 -3.08
N GLN A 474 -22.43 -1.94 -2.27
CA GLN A 474 -22.40 -2.04 -0.80
C GLN A 474 -22.39 -3.53 -0.42
N MET A 475 -21.85 -3.85 0.76
CA MET A 475 -21.97 -5.22 1.23
C MET A 475 -23.43 -5.54 1.59
N PRO A 476 -23.93 -6.74 1.26
CA PRO A 476 -25.27 -7.17 1.67
C PRO A 476 -25.50 -6.97 3.17
N ALA A 477 -26.71 -6.57 3.57
CA ALA A 477 -27.02 -6.25 4.97
C ALA A 477 -26.82 -7.44 5.92
N ASP A 478 -26.94 -8.66 5.40
CA ASP A 478 -26.72 -9.94 6.08
C ASP A 478 -25.24 -10.37 6.14
N ALA A 479 -24.34 -9.72 5.39
CA ALA A 479 -22.92 -10.01 5.43
C ALA A 479 -22.28 -9.42 6.71
N THR A 480 -22.12 -10.25 7.74
CA THR A 480 -21.41 -9.90 8.98
C THR A 480 -19.89 -10.07 8.82
N TRP A 481 -19.12 -9.37 9.66
CA TRP A 481 -17.67 -9.50 9.67
C TRP A 481 -17.21 -10.91 10.08
N GLU A 482 -17.97 -11.61 10.92
CA GLU A 482 -17.71 -13.00 11.33
C GLU A 482 -17.77 -13.94 10.12
N MET A 483 -18.81 -13.82 9.29
CA MET A 483 -18.95 -14.61 8.06
C MET A 483 -17.80 -14.36 7.08
N ILE A 484 -17.33 -13.11 6.97
CA ILE A 484 -16.20 -12.77 6.10
C ILE A 484 -14.90 -13.42 6.60
N ARG A 485 -14.66 -13.38 7.91
CA ARG A 485 -13.49 -14.03 8.52
C ARG A 485 -13.51 -15.54 8.34
N GLU A 486 -14.67 -16.18 8.54
CA GLU A 486 -14.84 -17.62 8.32
C GLU A 486 -14.59 -18.02 6.86
N TRP A 487 -15.07 -17.22 5.89
CA TRP A 487 -14.84 -17.46 4.48
C TRP A 487 -13.37 -17.26 4.05
N MET A 488 -12.69 -16.27 4.63
CA MET A 488 -11.26 -16.09 4.39
C MET A 488 -10.43 -17.23 4.99
N ALA A 489 -10.80 -17.71 6.18
CA ALA A 489 -10.13 -18.83 6.85
C ALA A 489 -10.30 -20.14 6.07
N SER A 490 -11.51 -20.45 5.59
CA SER A 490 -11.79 -21.66 4.80
C SER A 490 -11.07 -21.69 3.44
N LYS A 491 -10.88 -20.53 2.80
CA LYS A 491 -10.12 -20.40 1.54
C LYS A 491 -8.61 -20.51 1.71
N SER A 492 -8.10 -20.28 2.92
CA SER A 492 -6.67 -20.40 3.23
C SER A 492 -6.26 -21.85 3.51
N ALA A 493 -7.24 -22.75 3.69
CA ALA A 493 -7.08 -24.17 3.97
C ALA A 493 -7.28 -25.07 2.72
N GLN A 494 -7.53 -24.48 1.55
CA GLN A 494 -7.62 -25.13 0.23
C GLN A 494 -6.46 -24.65 -0.64
#